data_AF-A0A1M4SCK8-F1
#
_entry.id   AF-A0A1M4SCK8-F1
#
_cell.length_a   1.000
_cell.length_b   1.000
_cell.length_c   1.000
_cell.angle_alpha   90.00
_cell.angle_beta   90.00
_cell.angle_gamma   90.00
#
_symmetry.space_group_name_H-M   'P 1'
#
loop_
_entity.id
_entity.type
_entity.pdbx_description
1 polymer ?
#
loop_
_entity_poly.entity_id
_entity_poly.type
_entity_poly.pdbx_seq_one_letter_code
_entity_poly.pdbx_strand_id
1 'polypeptide(L)'
;MEKEIKRIVEVLTGVGFPESLEWTLQVHLCFAPAKFSITHEQFRGEDHLRYQIWIVRDEETGLHAPAYYDALLVRPLDIKPLNEGVEGIFVLNQQMQLVNWAALLEKGENATVGDFADLQLIAQIVQALNALENSEEGALYADLLRLRYWGRTPFESYAKQGTTHRAAFEVSQRFHFFSDGQGITLDEAYRFLLHRLHEKRLQGLQRTIKEPVVAKSRKGGKA
;
A
#
# COMPACT_ATOMS: atom_id res chain seq x y z
N MET A 1 -11.65 32.38 -7.52
CA MET A 1 -11.22 31.15 -8.23
C MET A 1 -9.75 31.21 -8.65
N GLU A 2 -9.31 31.99 -9.65
CA GLU A 2 -7.89 31.97 -10.09
C GLU A 2 -6.88 32.30 -8.95
N LYS A 3 -7.14 33.36 -8.18
CA LYS A 3 -6.31 33.72 -7.01
C LYS A 3 -6.28 32.65 -5.92
N GLU A 4 -7.39 31.92 -5.77
CA GLU A 4 -7.54 30.86 -4.77
C GLU A 4 -6.78 29.60 -5.20
N ILE A 5 -6.86 29.25 -6.49
CA ILE A 5 -6.07 28.18 -7.10
C ILE A 5 -4.59 28.45 -6.91
N LYS A 6 -4.11 29.64 -7.29
CA LYS A 6 -2.69 30.00 -7.14
C LYS A 6 -2.21 29.87 -5.70
N ARG A 7 -2.98 30.39 -4.73
CA ARG A 7 -2.65 30.26 -3.30
C ARG A 7 -2.55 28.80 -2.85
N ILE A 8 -3.50 27.95 -3.25
CA ILE A 8 -3.48 26.53 -2.87
C ILE A 8 -2.28 25.83 -3.53
N VAL A 9 -2.02 26.09 -4.82
CA VAL A 9 -0.86 25.53 -5.53
C VAL A 9 0.44 25.96 -4.86
N GLU A 10 0.61 27.23 -4.50
CA GLU A 10 1.79 27.74 -3.79
C GLU A 10 2.03 27.01 -2.46
N VAL A 11 0.98 26.75 -1.68
CA VAL A 11 1.09 25.96 -0.43
C VAL A 11 1.50 24.52 -0.72
N LEU A 12 0.88 23.89 -1.72
CA LEU A 12 1.16 22.51 -2.08
C LEU A 12 2.58 22.33 -2.65
N THR A 13 3.04 23.25 -3.51
CA THR A 13 4.40 23.21 -4.06
C THR A 13 5.44 23.54 -3.00
N GLY A 14 5.13 24.44 -2.06
CA GLY A 14 5.98 24.74 -0.90
C GLY A 14 6.30 23.52 -0.03
N VAL A 15 5.39 22.53 0.04
CA VAL A 15 5.65 21.27 0.75
C VAL A 15 6.16 20.14 -0.16
N GLY A 16 6.29 20.39 -1.47
CA GLY A 16 6.90 19.47 -2.44
C GLY A 16 5.93 18.72 -3.36
N PHE A 17 4.63 19.05 -3.37
CA PHE A 17 3.71 18.51 -4.39
C PHE A 17 3.94 19.17 -5.76
N PRO A 18 3.66 18.47 -6.87
CA PRO A 18 3.89 19.03 -8.20
C PRO A 18 2.81 20.04 -8.61
N GLU A 19 3.19 21.02 -9.43
CA GLU A 19 2.28 21.99 -10.05
C GLU A 19 1.20 21.34 -10.92
N SER A 20 1.44 20.11 -11.42
CA SER A 20 0.48 19.36 -12.23
C SER A 20 -0.85 19.07 -11.51
N LEU A 21 -0.91 19.21 -10.18
CA LEU A 21 -2.15 19.12 -9.42
C LEU A 21 -3.11 20.30 -9.67
N GLU A 22 -2.63 21.40 -10.25
CA GLU A 22 -3.43 22.60 -10.52
C GLU A 22 -4.70 22.26 -11.32
N TRP A 23 -4.58 21.48 -12.39
CA TRP A 23 -5.72 21.11 -13.22
C TRP A 23 -6.80 20.36 -12.42
N THR A 24 -6.41 19.36 -11.64
CA THR A 24 -7.33 18.59 -10.79
C THR A 24 -8.01 19.49 -9.76
N LEU A 25 -7.25 20.43 -9.19
CA LEU A 25 -7.78 21.43 -8.26
C LEU A 25 -8.83 22.34 -8.93
N GLN A 26 -8.53 22.86 -10.13
CA GLN A 26 -9.45 23.69 -10.91
C GLN A 26 -10.79 22.96 -11.13
N VAL A 27 -10.73 21.70 -11.58
CA VAL A 27 -11.92 20.87 -11.82
C VAL A 27 -12.76 20.74 -10.56
N HIS A 28 -12.16 20.42 -9.41
CA HIS A 28 -12.91 20.30 -8.16
C HIS A 28 -13.53 21.61 -7.70
N LEU A 29 -12.81 22.72 -7.81
CA LEU A 29 -13.29 24.05 -7.39
C LEU A 29 -14.48 24.54 -8.23
N CYS A 30 -14.63 24.07 -9.47
CA CYS A 30 -15.82 24.37 -10.29
C CYS A 30 -17.13 23.86 -9.65
N PHE A 31 -17.08 22.78 -8.86
CA PHE A 31 -18.26 22.23 -8.19
C PHE A 31 -18.53 22.89 -6.83
N ALA A 32 -17.67 23.80 -6.37
CA ALA A 32 -17.74 24.47 -5.07
C ALA A 32 -18.07 23.53 -3.88
N PRO A 33 -17.43 22.35 -3.76
CA PRO A 33 -17.75 21.41 -2.69
C PRO A 33 -17.30 21.95 -1.32
N ALA A 34 -18.00 21.60 -0.24
CA ALA A 34 -17.53 21.94 1.11
C ALA A 34 -16.17 21.28 1.46
N LYS A 35 -15.91 20.11 0.87
CA LYS A 35 -14.70 19.32 1.08
C LYS A 35 -14.46 18.41 -0.11
N PHE A 36 -13.19 18.22 -0.48
CA PHE A 36 -12.79 17.25 -1.49
C PHE A 36 -11.37 16.75 -1.23
N SER A 37 -10.95 15.72 -1.98
CA SER A 37 -9.59 15.19 -1.91
C SER A 37 -8.96 15.01 -3.27
N ILE A 38 -7.65 15.25 -3.36
CA ILE A 38 -6.83 14.98 -4.53
C ILE A 38 -5.85 13.86 -4.18
N THR A 39 -5.66 12.91 -5.10
CA THR A 39 -4.64 11.85 -4.94
C THR A 39 -3.40 12.20 -5.74
N HIS A 40 -2.22 12.02 -5.13
CA HIS A 40 -0.92 12.09 -5.78
C HIS A 40 -0.10 10.85 -5.45
N GLU A 41 0.62 10.31 -6.42
CA GLU A 41 1.50 9.15 -6.22
C GLU A 41 2.91 9.47 -6.70
N GLN A 42 3.90 8.91 -5.99
CA GLN A 42 5.31 9.07 -6.26
C GLN A 42 6.06 7.75 -6.01
N PHE A 43 7.08 7.47 -6.81
CA PHE A 43 8.02 6.39 -6.57
C PHE A 43 9.38 6.94 -6.12
N ARG A 44 9.98 6.33 -5.10
CA ARG A 44 11.32 6.66 -4.60
C ARG A 44 12.16 5.40 -4.49
N GLY A 45 12.94 5.12 -5.54
CA GLY A 45 13.55 3.80 -5.71
C GLY A 45 12.45 2.77 -5.88
N GLU A 46 12.44 1.74 -5.04
CA GLU A 46 11.38 0.72 -5.05
C GLU A 46 10.17 1.08 -4.17
N ASP A 47 10.29 2.11 -3.32
CA ASP A 47 9.21 2.51 -2.42
C ASP A 47 8.11 3.27 -3.18
N HIS A 48 6.84 2.91 -2.94
CA HIS A 48 5.67 3.59 -3.48
C HIS A 48 5.03 4.47 -2.41
N LEU A 49 4.88 5.74 -2.72
CA LEU A 49 4.23 6.73 -1.89
C LEU A 49 2.90 7.14 -2.53
N ARG A 50 1.84 7.09 -1.73
CA ARG A 50 0.52 7.63 -2.10
C ARG A 50 0.12 8.70 -1.09
N TYR A 51 -0.34 9.82 -1.60
CA TYR A 51 -0.79 10.96 -0.83
C TYR A 51 -2.25 11.23 -1.17
N GLN A 52 -3.09 11.36 -0.16
CA GLN A 52 -4.45 11.85 -0.29
C GLN A 52 -4.55 13.20 0.41
N ILE A 53 -4.59 14.26 -0.39
CA ILE A 53 -4.61 15.65 0.06
C ILE A 53 -6.07 16.05 0.27
N TRP A 54 -6.40 16.56 1.44
CA TRP A 54 -7.75 17.00 1.79
C TRP A 54 -7.83 18.52 1.83
N ILE A 55 -8.78 19.05 1.06
CA ILE A 55 -9.04 20.48 0.94
C ILE A 55 -10.45 20.75 1.47
N VAL A 56 -10.56 21.77 2.30
CA VAL A 56 -11.80 22.13 3.00
C VAL A 56 -12.11 23.59 2.72
N ARG A 57 -13.40 23.88 2.49
CA ARG A 57 -13.90 25.23 2.41
C ARG A 57 -14.12 25.76 3.83
N ASP A 58 -13.43 26.84 4.16
CA ASP A 58 -13.59 27.52 5.42
C ASP A 58 -14.97 28.21 5.49
N GLU A 59 -15.68 28.06 6.61
CA GLU A 59 -17.05 28.55 6.75
C GLU A 59 -17.12 30.07 6.91
N GLU A 60 -16.08 30.70 7.48
CA GLU A 60 -16.05 32.14 7.75
C GLU A 60 -15.63 32.94 6.52
N THR A 61 -14.58 32.50 5.86
CA THR A 61 -14.00 33.16 4.68
C THR A 61 -14.59 32.66 3.37
N GLY A 62 -15.23 31.48 3.37
CA GLY A 62 -15.77 30.84 2.19
C GLY A 62 -14.71 30.33 1.21
N LEU A 63 -13.42 30.38 1.58
CA LEU A 63 -12.29 30.02 0.73
C LEU A 63 -11.81 28.59 1.01
N HIS A 64 -11.30 27.90 -0.01
CA HIS A 64 -10.71 26.58 0.14
C HIS A 64 -9.25 26.68 0.59
N ALA A 65 -8.87 25.81 1.52
CA ALA A 65 -7.50 25.65 1.98
C ALA A 65 -7.15 24.17 2.18
N PRO A 66 -5.90 23.77 1.93
CA PRO A 66 -5.41 22.46 2.34
C PRO A 66 -5.51 22.31 3.86
N ALA A 67 -6.13 21.23 4.34
CA ALA A 67 -6.28 20.97 5.76
C ALA A 67 -5.23 19.97 6.26
N TYR A 68 -5.08 18.86 5.54
CA TYR A 68 -4.09 17.81 5.82
C TYR A 68 -3.89 16.94 4.58
N TYR A 69 -2.87 16.09 4.61
CA TYR A 69 -2.75 14.98 3.69
C TYR A 69 -2.47 13.68 4.45
N ASP A 70 -3.09 12.59 3.99
CA ASP A 70 -2.78 11.25 4.43
C ASP A 70 -1.69 10.70 3.51
N ALA A 71 -0.51 10.42 4.05
CA ALA A 71 0.59 9.79 3.32
C ALA A 71 0.65 8.30 3.66
N LEU A 72 0.81 7.48 2.63
CA LEU A 72 0.95 6.03 2.71
C LEU A 72 2.25 5.65 2.01
N LEU A 73 3.18 5.08 2.76
CA LEU A 73 4.39 4.43 2.25
C LEU A 73 4.12 2.94 2.14
N VAL A 74 4.41 2.38 0.96
CA VAL A 74 4.42 0.95 0.68
C VAL A 74 5.78 0.57 0.17
N ARG A 75 6.46 -0.30 0.91
CA ARG A 75 7.74 -0.87 0.51
C ARG A 75 7.51 -2.24 -0.11
N PRO A 76 8.20 -2.59 -1.21
CA PRO A 76 8.15 -3.94 -1.73
C PRO A 76 8.54 -4.97 -0.66
N LEU A 77 7.78 -6.06 -0.63
CA LEU A 77 8.06 -7.19 0.23
C LEU A 77 9.30 -7.93 -0.31
N ASP A 78 10.41 -7.91 0.43
CA ASP A 78 11.55 -8.79 0.15
C ASP A 78 11.21 -10.21 0.64
N ILE A 79 10.65 -11.02 -0.26
CA ILE A 79 10.27 -12.40 0.03
C ILE A 79 11.50 -13.27 -0.15
N LYS A 80 12.29 -13.40 0.92
CA LYS A 80 13.40 -14.35 1.00
C LYS A 80 12.93 -15.61 1.73
N PRO A 81 13.04 -16.79 1.12
CA PRO A 81 12.76 -18.03 1.82
C PRO A 81 13.73 -18.18 3.00
N LEU A 82 13.19 -18.49 4.18
CA LEU A 82 13.96 -18.66 5.42
C LEU A 82 14.90 -19.87 5.39
N ASN A 83 14.64 -20.86 4.53
CA ASN A 83 15.42 -22.09 4.41
C ASN A 83 15.68 -22.43 2.93
N GLU A 84 16.79 -23.12 2.64
CA GLU A 84 17.19 -23.57 1.28
C GLU A 84 16.26 -24.62 0.65
N GLY A 85 15.20 -25.07 1.34
CA GLY A 85 14.24 -26.08 0.87
C GLY A 85 13.03 -25.54 0.10
N VAL A 86 13.01 -24.25 -0.25
CA VAL A 86 11.82 -23.55 -0.72
C VAL A 86 11.94 -23.10 -2.19
N GLU A 87 12.50 -23.96 -3.04
CA GLU A 87 12.61 -23.74 -4.48
C GLU A 87 11.24 -23.42 -5.11
N GLY A 88 10.17 -24.04 -4.60
CA GLY A 88 8.80 -23.80 -5.05
C GLY A 88 8.30 -22.36 -4.84
N ILE A 89 8.67 -21.68 -3.74
CA ILE A 89 8.24 -20.29 -3.49
C ILE A 89 9.03 -19.32 -4.36
N PHE A 90 10.32 -19.59 -4.57
CA PHE A 90 11.14 -18.78 -5.46
C PHE A 90 10.67 -18.87 -6.91
N VAL A 91 10.41 -20.08 -7.40
CA VAL A 91 9.84 -20.31 -8.75
C VAL A 91 8.47 -19.64 -8.86
N LEU A 92 7.60 -19.80 -7.87
CA LEU A 92 6.28 -19.18 -7.88
C LEU A 92 6.36 -17.64 -7.88
N ASN A 93 7.30 -17.06 -7.13
CA ASN A 93 7.57 -15.63 -7.14
C ASN A 93 7.99 -15.14 -8.54
N GLN A 94 8.83 -15.88 -9.25
CA GLN A 94 9.18 -15.54 -10.63
C GLN A 94 7.98 -15.64 -11.57
N GLN A 95 7.18 -16.70 -11.45
CA GLN A 95 5.98 -16.87 -12.29
C GLN A 95 4.97 -15.75 -12.08
N MET A 96 4.78 -15.30 -10.83
CA MET A 96 3.93 -14.15 -10.50
C MET A 96 4.39 -12.85 -11.18
N GLN A 97 5.69 -12.69 -11.44
CA GLN A 97 6.23 -11.50 -12.13
C GLN A 97 5.93 -11.48 -13.62
N LEU A 98 5.70 -12.64 -14.24
CA LEU A 98 5.41 -12.73 -15.67
C LEU A 98 4.03 -12.20 -16.03
N VAL A 99 3.14 -12.08 -15.05
CA VAL A 99 1.76 -11.64 -15.24
C VAL A 99 1.61 -10.17 -14.85
N ASN A 100 1.10 -9.35 -15.77
CA ASN A 100 0.68 -7.99 -15.43
C ASN A 100 -0.71 -8.01 -14.77
N TRP A 101 -0.74 -8.27 -13.47
CA TRP A 101 -1.97 -8.41 -12.69
C TRP A 101 -2.88 -7.17 -12.74
N ALA A 102 -2.32 -5.97 -12.79
CA ALA A 102 -3.11 -4.73 -12.85
C ALA A 102 -3.90 -4.62 -14.17
N ALA A 103 -3.31 -5.08 -15.27
CA ALA A 103 -3.90 -4.98 -16.61
C ALA A 103 -4.83 -6.16 -16.96
N LEU A 104 -4.97 -7.18 -16.11
CA LEU A 104 -5.76 -8.38 -16.44
C LEU A 104 -7.23 -8.07 -16.76
N LEU A 105 -7.81 -7.07 -16.10
CA LEU A 105 -9.20 -6.67 -16.34
C LEU A 105 -9.34 -5.60 -17.43
N GLU A 106 -8.25 -5.01 -17.92
CA GLU A 106 -8.29 -3.95 -18.94
C GLU A 106 -8.74 -4.48 -20.30
N LYS A 107 -8.56 -5.78 -20.58
CA LYS A 107 -9.00 -6.41 -21.83
C LYS A 107 -10.52 -6.35 -22.02
N GLY A 108 -11.30 -6.37 -20.93
CA GLY A 108 -12.76 -6.22 -20.97
C GLY A 108 -13.45 -7.05 -22.06
N GLU A 109 -14.22 -6.38 -22.91
CA GLU A 109 -14.96 -6.99 -24.03
C GLU A 109 -14.08 -7.40 -25.22
N ASN A 110 -12.82 -6.96 -25.26
CA ASN A 110 -11.87 -7.25 -26.36
C ASN A 110 -11.07 -8.55 -26.14
N ALA A 111 -11.39 -9.32 -25.10
CA ALA A 111 -10.72 -10.59 -24.82
C ALA A 111 -10.95 -11.61 -25.96
N THR A 112 -9.89 -12.31 -26.33
CA THR A 112 -9.82 -13.29 -27.42
C THR A 112 -9.53 -14.70 -26.90
N VAL A 113 -9.66 -15.70 -27.76
CA VAL A 113 -9.30 -17.10 -27.44
C VAL A 113 -7.79 -17.25 -27.15
N GLY A 114 -6.94 -16.39 -27.72
CA GLY A 114 -5.50 -16.38 -27.42
C GLY A 114 -5.18 -16.02 -25.97
N ASP A 115 -6.05 -15.23 -25.33
CA ASP A 115 -5.92 -14.84 -23.92
C ASP A 115 -6.19 -16.02 -22.96
N PHE A 116 -6.77 -17.11 -23.46
CA PHE A 116 -7.04 -18.31 -22.67
C PHE A 116 -5.76 -19.03 -22.23
N ALA A 117 -4.67 -18.93 -23.01
CA ALA A 117 -3.36 -19.47 -22.63
C ALA A 117 -2.77 -18.71 -21.42
N ASP A 118 -2.91 -17.37 -21.40
CA ASP A 118 -2.51 -16.55 -20.26
C ASP A 118 -3.34 -16.90 -19.01
N LEU A 119 -4.64 -17.17 -19.18
CA LEU A 119 -5.52 -17.63 -18.10
C LEU A 119 -5.11 -19.02 -17.57
N GLN A 120 -4.57 -19.90 -18.41
CA GLN A 120 -4.07 -21.21 -17.96
C GLN A 120 -2.83 -21.07 -17.07
N LEU A 121 -1.89 -20.19 -17.43
CA LEU A 121 -0.74 -19.85 -16.58
C LEU A 121 -1.22 -19.26 -15.25
N ILE A 122 -2.16 -18.32 -15.28
CA ILE A 122 -2.74 -17.71 -14.08
C ILE A 122 -3.39 -18.77 -13.18
N ALA A 123 -4.17 -19.69 -13.76
CA ALA A 123 -4.80 -20.77 -13.00
C ALA A 123 -3.76 -21.68 -12.33
N GLN A 124 -2.66 -22.00 -13.00
CA GLN A 124 -1.55 -22.79 -12.42
C GLN A 124 -0.88 -22.05 -11.26
N ILE A 125 -0.61 -20.76 -11.43
CA ILE A 125 -0.04 -19.91 -10.38
C ILE A 125 -0.97 -19.87 -9.15
N VAL A 126 -2.28 -19.66 -9.37
CA VAL A 126 -3.27 -19.62 -8.29
C VAL A 126 -3.38 -20.97 -7.58
N GLN A 127 -3.32 -22.09 -8.32
CA GLN A 127 -3.29 -23.43 -7.73
C GLN A 127 -2.04 -23.64 -6.87
N ALA A 128 -0.87 -23.21 -7.34
CA ALA A 128 0.37 -23.30 -6.58
C ALA A 128 0.33 -22.43 -5.30
N LEU A 129 -0.21 -21.21 -5.37
CA LEU A 129 -0.45 -20.36 -4.19
C LEU A 129 -1.37 -21.05 -3.18
N ASN A 130 -2.46 -21.66 -3.64
CA ASN A 130 -3.38 -22.38 -2.76
C ASN A 130 -2.75 -23.65 -2.16
N ALA A 131 -1.88 -24.34 -2.90
CA ALA A 131 -1.18 -25.52 -2.40
C ALA A 131 -0.19 -25.19 -1.27
N LEU A 132 0.41 -24.00 -1.28
CA LEU A 132 1.28 -23.52 -0.21
C LEU A 132 0.53 -23.32 1.12
N GLU A 133 -0.78 -23.07 1.09
CA GLU A 133 -1.58 -22.86 2.31
C GLU A 133 -1.72 -24.13 3.18
N ASN A 134 -1.29 -25.29 2.69
CA ASN A 134 -1.34 -26.54 3.45
C ASN A 134 -0.33 -26.59 4.60
N SER A 135 0.62 -25.66 4.67
CA SER A 135 1.54 -25.50 5.80
C SER A 135 1.44 -24.08 6.37
N GLU A 136 1.74 -23.92 7.66
CA GLU A 136 1.71 -22.60 8.32
C GLU A 136 2.72 -21.63 7.70
N GLU A 137 3.93 -22.10 7.42
CA GLU A 137 4.97 -21.32 6.73
C GLU A 137 4.58 -21.01 5.28
N GLY A 138 4.05 -21.99 4.54
CA GLY A 138 3.62 -21.79 3.16
C GLY A 138 2.43 -20.84 3.04
N ALA A 139 1.48 -20.89 3.99
CA ALA A 139 0.35 -19.96 4.06
C ALA A 139 0.81 -18.51 4.23
N LEU A 140 1.84 -18.26 5.06
CA LEU A 140 2.45 -16.94 5.19
C LEU A 140 3.02 -16.45 3.83
N TYR A 141 3.82 -17.27 3.16
CA TYR A 141 4.40 -16.90 1.87
C TYR A 141 3.38 -16.72 0.76
N ALA A 142 2.33 -17.55 0.70
CA ALA A 142 1.25 -17.40 -0.25
C ALA A 142 0.57 -16.03 -0.09
N ASP A 143 0.27 -15.62 1.15
CA ASP A 143 -0.31 -14.31 1.41
C ASP A 143 0.66 -13.16 1.12
N LEU A 144 1.95 -13.29 1.43
CA LEU A 144 2.96 -12.29 1.07
C LEU A 144 3.09 -12.11 -0.46
N LEU A 145 3.06 -13.21 -1.23
CA LEU A 145 3.08 -13.15 -2.69
C LEU A 145 1.82 -12.49 -3.25
N ARG A 146 0.63 -12.85 -2.75
CA ARG A 146 -0.61 -12.19 -3.14
C ARG A 146 -0.56 -10.70 -2.84
N LEU A 147 -0.10 -10.30 -1.66
CA LEU A 147 -0.01 -8.89 -1.31
C LEU A 147 0.99 -8.13 -2.19
N ARG A 148 2.11 -8.76 -2.54
CA ARG A 148 3.14 -8.15 -3.40
C ARG A 148 2.63 -7.85 -4.81
N TYR A 149 1.84 -8.76 -5.41
CA TYR A 149 1.45 -8.67 -6.82
C TYR A 149 0.00 -8.27 -7.05
N TRP A 150 -0.90 -8.63 -6.13
CA TRP A 150 -2.32 -8.28 -6.20
C TRP A 150 -2.66 -7.04 -5.36
N GLY A 151 -1.73 -6.55 -4.54
CA GLY A 151 -1.89 -5.30 -3.82
C GLY A 151 -2.27 -4.17 -4.77
N ARG A 152 -3.34 -3.45 -4.44
CA ARG A 152 -3.95 -2.35 -5.19
C ARG A 152 -4.49 -2.73 -6.57
N THR A 153 -4.64 -4.02 -6.83
CA THR A 153 -5.38 -4.53 -7.98
C THR A 153 -6.78 -4.98 -7.53
N PRO A 154 -7.73 -5.19 -8.45
CA PRO A 154 -9.02 -5.79 -8.13
C PRO A 154 -8.92 -7.18 -7.46
N PHE A 155 -7.76 -7.85 -7.57
CA PHE A 155 -7.52 -9.17 -6.98
C PHE A 155 -7.08 -9.12 -5.51
N GLU A 156 -6.84 -7.94 -4.94
CA GLU A 156 -6.43 -7.75 -3.55
C GLU A 156 -7.38 -8.44 -2.55
N SER A 157 -8.69 -8.49 -2.86
CA SER A 157 -9.70 -9.14 -2.04
C SER A 157 -9.50 -10.65 -1.87
N TYR A 158 -8.68 -11.29 -2.72
CA TYR A 158 -8.37 -12.71 -2.64
C TYR A 158 -7.19 -13.02 -1.69
N ALA A 159 -6.53 -12.01 -1.11
CA ALA A 159 -5.53 -12.19 -0.06
C ALA A 159 -6.20 -12.34 1.31
N LYS A 160 -6.15 -13.54 1.91
CA LYS A 160 -6.94 -13.92 3.10
C LYS A 160 -6.56 -13.14 4.36
N GLN A 161 -5.26 -12.91 4.59
CA GLN A 161 -4.76 -12.13 5.73
C GLN A 161 -4.13 -10.80 5.31
N GLY A 162 -4.67 -10.21 4.23
CA GLY A 162 -4.10 -9.01 3.62
C GLY A 162 -3.95 -7.81 4.56
N THR A 163 -4.76 -7.72 5.61
CA THR A 163 -4.71 -6.64 6.61
C THR A 163 -3.65 -6.86 7.70
N THR A 164 -3.43 -8.12 8.12
CA THR A 164 -2.47 -8.47 9.18
C THR A 164 -1.02 -8.28 8.71
N HIS A 165 -0.71 -8.74 7.49
CA HIS A 165 0.66 -8.69 6.96
C HIS A 165 1.03 -7.32 6.37
N ARG A 166 0.05 -6.49 6.01
CA ARG A 166 0.29 -5.12 5.53
C ARG A 166 1.10 -4.26 6.48
N ALA A 167 0.92 -4.46 7.79
CA ALA A 167 1.68 -3.71 8.79
C ALA A 167 3.20 -3.90 8.69
N ALA A 168 3.69 -4.97 8.03
CA ALA A 168 5.11 -5.24 7.87
C ALA A 168 5.77 -4.44 6.73
N PHE A 169 4.98 -3.91 5.79
CA PHE A 169 5.49 -3.26 4.59
C PHE A 169 4.75 -1.97 4.21
N GLU A 170 3.67 -1.65 4.91
CA GLU A 170 2.92 -0.41 4.75
C GLU A 170 2.86 0.38 6.05
N VAL A 171 2.94 1.69 5.91
CA VAL A 171 2.67 2.61 7.00
C VAL A 171 2.02 3.87 6.47
N SER A 172 1.01 4.34 7.17
CA SER A 172 0.35 5.61 6.89
C SER A 172 0.47 6.57 8.06
N GLN A 173 0.46 7.87 7.75
CA GLN A 173 0.39 8.96 8.71
C GLN A 173 -0.31 10.16 8.07
N ARG A 174 -1.12 10.84 8.88
CA ARG A 174 -1.70 12.13 8.55
C ARG A 174 -0.74 13.26 8.90
N PHE A 175 -0.55 14.20 7.99
CA PHE A 175 0.22 15.41 8.20
C PHE A 175 -0.67 16.62 7.96
N HIS A 176 -0.71 17.54 8.92
CA HIS A 176 -1.55 18.72 8.87
C HIS A 176 -0.79 19.89 8.24
N PHE A 177 -1.50 20.71 7.48
CA PHE A 177 -1.01 22.03 7.08
C PHE A 177 -1.18 22.99 8.25
N PHE A 178 -0.23 23.90 8.40
CA PHE A 178 -0.26 24.96 9.41
C PHE A 178 -1.01 26.19 8.87
N SER A 179 -1.46 27.05 9.77
CA SER A 179 -2.25 28.25 9.45
C SER A 179 -1.48 29.30 8.64
N ASP A 180 -0.14 29.25 8.67
CA ASP A 180 0.75 30.10 7.88
C ASP A 180 1.03 29.55 6.47
N GLY A 181 0.38 28.46 6.08
CA GLY A 181 0.60 27.79 4.80
C GLY A 181 1.86 26.94 4.75
N GLN A 182 2.57 26.77 5.87
CA GLN A 182 3.64 25.80 5.99
C GLN A 182 3.07 24.40 6.25
N GLY A 183 3.91 23.38 6.10
CA GLY A 183 3.55 22.00 6.41
C GLY A 183 4.76 21.11 6.40
N ILE A 184 4.58 19.88 6.88
CA ILE A 184 5.60 18.84 6.74
C ILE A 184 5.80 18.57 5.25
N THR A 185 7.04 18.71 4.79
CA THR A 185 7.41 18.46 3.38
C THR A 185 7.28 16.98 3.03
N LEU A 186 7.14 16.66 1.73
CA LEU A 186 7.08 15.26 1.29
C LEU A 186 8.34 14.48 1.65
N ASP A 187 9.50 15.14 1.67
CA ASP A 187 10.77 14.55 2.08
C ASP A 187 10.80 14.21 3.57
N GLU A 188 10.32 15.11 4.43
CA GLU A 188 10.19 14.87 5.87
C GLU A 188 9.16 13.79 6.17
N ALA A 189 8.00 13.84 5.51
CA ALA A 189 6.97 12.82 5.62
C ALA A 189 7.51 11.45 5.21
N TYR A 190 8.26 11.37 4.11
CA TYR A 190 8.91 10.13 3.68
C TYR A 190 9.89 9.60 4.72
N ARG A 191 10.80 10.44 5.23
CA ARG A 191 11.74 10.04 6.30
C ARG A 191 11.02 9.57 7.56
N PHE A 192 9.96 10.27 7.96
CA PHE A 192 9.14 9.89 9.11
C PHE A 192 8.50 8.51 8.91
N LEU A 193 7.90 8.27 7.74
CA LEU A 193 7.28 6.98 7.40
C LEU A 193 8.32 5.85 7.37
N LEU A 194 9.52 6.09 6.83
CA LEU A 194 10.61 5.13 6.85
C LEU A 194 10.99 4.74 8.28
N HIS A 195 11.18 5.73 9.15
CA HIS A 195 11.50 5.49 10.55
C HIS A 195 10.41 4.68 11.24
N ARG A 196 9.15 5.09 11.05
CA ARG A 196 7.99 4.41 11.65
C ARG A 196 7.83 2.97 11.15
N LEU A 197 8.09 2.71 9.87
CA LEU A 197 8.06 1.35 9.32
C LEU A 197 9.16 0.49 9.95
N HIS A 198 10.36 1.06 10.12
CA HIS A 198 11.48 0.37 10.77
C HIS A 198 11.17 0.04 12.25
N GLU A 199 10.64 1.00 13.02
CA GLU A 199 10.21 0.78 14.40
C GLU A 199 9.15 -0.33 14.52
N LYS A 200 8.14 -0.31 13.64
CA LYS A 200 7.11 -1.36 13.59
C LYS A 200 7.74 -2.75 13.36
N ARG A 201 8.71 -2.86 12.46
CA ARG A 201 9.43 -4.13 12.20
C ARG A 201 10.18 -4.60 13.44
N LEU A 202 10.89 -3.70 14.14
CA LEU A 202 11.61 -4.03 15.36
C LEU A 202 10.66 -4.50 16.49
N GLN A 203 9.53 -3.82 16.68
CA GLN A 203 8.54 -4.20 17.69
C GLN A 203 7.86 -5.54 17.37
N GLY A 204 7.61 -5.82 16.08
CA GLY A 204 7.12 -7.12 15.62
C GLY A 204 8.08 -8.25 15.98
N LEU A 205 9.37 -8.10 15.67
CA LEU A 205 10.42 -9.07 15.99
C LEU A 205 10.56 -9.28 17.51
N GLN A 206 10.47 -8.22 18.32
CA GLN A 206 10.56 -8.34 19.78
C GLN A 206 9.36 -9.08 20.40
N ARG A 207 8.17 -9.02 19.80
CA ARG A 207 7.00 -9.80 20.26
C ARG A 207 7.19 -11.29 19.99
N THR A 208 7.74 -11.64 18.83
CA THR A 208 8.05 -13.04 18.48
C THR A 208 9.16 -13.63 19.36
N ILE A 209 10.14 -12.84 19.80
CA ILE A 209 11.24 -13.29 20.68
C ILE A 209 10.79 -13.43 22.15
N LYS A 210 9.74 -12.71 22.57
CA LYS A 210 9.23 -12.72 23.96
C LYS A 210 8.19 -13.80 24.25
N GLU A 211 7.84 -14.66 23.28
CA GLU A 211 7.07 -15.89 23.53
C GLU A 211 8.01 -17.12 23.55
N PRO A 212 8.74 -17.38 24.65
CA PRO A 212 9.28 -18.71 24.86
C PRO A 212 8.13 -19.65 25.19
N VAL A 213 7.98 -20.65 24.33
CA VAL A 213 7.33 -21.95 24.53
C VAL A 213 7.14 -22.30 26.01
N VAL A 214 5.99 -21.96 26.60
CA VAL A 214 5.47 -22.69 27.76
C VAL A 214 4.75 -23.91 27.20
N ALA A 215 5.53 -24.84 26.67
CA ALA A 215 5.05 -26.16 26.28
C ALA A 215 4.50 -26.84 27.53
N LYS A 216 3.19 -27.08 27.49
CA LYS A 216 2.44 -27.98 28.35
C LYS A 216 3.25 -29.26 28.62
N SER A 217 3.82 -29.37 29.81
CA SER A 217 4.28 -30.63 30.36
C SER A 217 3.63 -30.83 31.73
N ARG A 218 2.52 -31.58 31.72
CA ARG A 218 2.22 -32.68 32.65
C ARG A 218 0.83 -33.24 32.37
N LYS A 219 0.77 -34.20 31.44
CA LYS A 219 -0.09 -35.37 31.58
C LYS A 219 0.54 -36.29 32.63
N GLY A 220 -0.29 -36.96 33.42
CA GLY A 220 0.07 -38.23 34.06
C GLY A 220 -0.11 -38.25 35.57
N GLY A 221 -1.27 -38.75 36.01
CA GLY A 221 -1.54 -39.01 37.42
C GLY A 221 -2.96 -39.52 37.66
N LYS A 222 -3.36 -40.60 36.96
CA LYS A 222 -4.42 -41.49 37.44
C LYS A 222 -3.74 -42.63 38.19
N ALA A 223 -4.02 -42.72 39.48
CA ALA A 223 -4.29 -43.95 40.23
C ALA A 223 -4.91 -43.50 41.56
#